data_AF-A0A0G1HZA8-F1
#
_entry.id   AF-A0A0G1HZA8-F1
#
_cell.length_a   1.000
_cell.length_b   1.000
_cell.length_c   1.000
_cell.angle_alpha   90.00
_cell.angle_beta   90.00
_cell.angle_gamma   90.00
#
_symmetry.space_group_name_H-M   'P 1'
#
loop_
_entity.id
_entity.type
_entity.pdbx_description
1 polymer ?
#
loop_
_entity_poly.entity_id
_entity_poly.type
_entity_poly.pdbx_seq_one_letter_code
_entity_poly.pdbx_strand_id
1 'polypeptide(L)'
;MNITAIENHIICINCGGDLKITKHKDDYGLIECVKCRSRFPIIKGIPRLLRGDLLKNCYSFYYDYVSNISLLNNYFQKIADKKEKSKIERQKSKTQQQFGYEWHIWKKLPDFAENHFLEIVDKDTEFFQGKTGWDPAVGNGRDLLNASKAVGRGGQMIGSDLSFAVDIAAKRCQKQNNVIIIQADLYTEFLKDKSLDFAYLIGVIQHLPYPKKAVELVYRKIKKGGFYAGTVYTKPNSFLMSLLVNFIMFLRFFTLHLPLPVVLTISKLLALPSYLFFKLPHGILKKSSYIRDMEESYPTHKTQKREPDFMLLAHNWFDHLTPPIIGFYSDKEILAMINPLKNFRYKLRYGGIFSGTIKS
;
A
#
# COMPACT_ATOMS: atom_id res chain seq x y z
N MET A 1 19.37 7.34 -3.93
CA MET A 1 18.16 8.14 -3.58
C MET A 1 18.64 9.49 -3.08
N ASN A 2 18.04 10.60 -3.50
CA ASN A 2 18.47 11.92 -3.06
C ASN A 2 17.89 12.21 -1.66
N ILE A 3 18.66 11.87 -0.62
CA ILE A 3 18.20 11.88 0.77
C ILE A 3 17.87 13.29 1.28
N THR A 4 18.45 14.35 0.69
CA THR A 4 18.11 15.74 1.02
C THR A 4 16.72 16.15 0.51
N ALA A 5 16.23 15.56 -0.58
CA ALA A 5 14.87 15.83 -1.07
C ALA A 5 13.79 15.36 -0.06
N ILE A 6 14.11 14.39 0.78
CA ILE A 6 13.20 13.82 1.79
C ILE A 6 12.78 14.89 2.81
N GLU A 7 13.71 15.73 3.27
CA GLU A 7 13.47 16.73 4.31
C GLU A 7 12.35 17.72 3.96
N ASN A 8 12.19 18.02 2.67
CA ASN A 8 11.17 18.96 2.19
C ASN A 8 9.74 18.42 2.29
N HIS A 9 9.59 17.09 2.38
CA HIS A 9 8.28 16.44 2.35
C HIS A 9 7.83 15.94 3.72
N ILE A 10 8.77 15.57 4.59
CA ILE A 10 8.43 14.93 5.86
C ILE A 10 8.37 15.90 7.04
N ILE A 11 7.49 15.61 7.99
CA ILE A 11 7.39 16.28 9.28
C ILE A 11 7.56 15.29 10.42
N CYS A 12 7.96 15.81 11.58
CA CYS A 12 8.13 15.01 12.76
C CYS A 12 6.79 14.45 13.21
N ILE A 13 6.71 13.13 13.22
CA ILE A 13 5.50 12.44 13.61
C ILE A 13 5.06 12.79 15.04
N ASN A 14 6.00 13.15 15.94
CA ASN A 14 5.71 13.42 17.36
C ASN A 14 5.10 14.80 17.61
N CYS A 15 5.51 15.83 16.86
CA CYS A 15 5.14 17.22 17.16
C CYS A 15 4.85 18.09 15.93
N GLY A 16 4.87 17.51 14.73
CA GLY A 16 4.68 18.20 13.44
C GLY A 16 5.80 19.16 13.02
N GLY A 17 6.91 19.24 13.77
CA GLY A 17 8.04 20.12 13.46
C GLY A 17 8.92 19.58 12.33
N ASP A 18 9.75 20.43 11.72
CA ASP A 18 10.63 20.01 10.64
C ASP A 18 11.67 18.96 11.11
N LEU A 19 12.04 18.08 10.17
CA LEU A 19 13.00 17.02 10.36
C LEU A 19 14.28 17.36 9.59
N LYS A 20 15.43 17.16 10.22
CA LYS A 20 16.75 17.34 9.61
C LYS A 20 17.58 16.07 9.77
N ILE A 21 18.29 15.70 8.73
CA ILE A 21 19.28 14.63 8.74
C ILE A 21 20.49 15.13 9.53
N THR A 22 20.73 14.54 10.69
CA THR A 22 21.81 14.99 11.60
C THR A 22 23.09 14.19 11.44
N LYS A 23 22.97 12.94 11.02
CA LYS A 23 24.11 12.06 10.74
C LYS A 23 23.74 11.16 9.57
N HIS A 24 24.54 11.14 8.52
CA HIS A 24 24.31 10.29 7.37
C HIS A 24 25.63 9.85 6.75
N LYS A 25 25.74 8.56 6.44
CA LYS A 25 26.82 8.00 5.63
C LYS A 25 26.21 6.95 4.72
N ASP A 26 26.44 7.10 3.42
CA ASP A 26 26.01 6.20 2.36
C ASP A 26 24.50 5.89 2.37
N ASP A 27 24.11 4.83 3.09
CA ASP A 27 22.75 4.31 3.17
C ASP A 27 22.23 4.22 4.63
N TYR A 28 22.89 4.83 5.61
CA TYR A 28 22.42 4.85 6.99
C TYR A 28 22.57 6.20 7.65
N GLY A 29 21.77 6.44 8.69
CA GLY A 29 21.78 7.72 9.37
C GLY A 29 20.71 7.90 10.43
N LEU A 30 20.61 9.12 10.94
CA LEU A 30 19.57 9.58 11.84
C LEU A 30 18.96 10.87 11.31
N ILE A 31 17.64 10.94 11.39
CA ILE A 31 16.84 12.14 11.18
C ILE A 31 16.38 12.62 12.56
N GLU A 32 16.57 13.90 12.88
CA GLU A 32 16.18 14.50 14.14
C GLU A 32 15.19 15.64 13.91
N CYS A 33 14.18 15.74 14.77
CA CYS A 33 13.29 16.89 14.80
C CYS A 33 13.96 18.10 15.41
N VAL A 34 13.91 19.24 14.71
CA VAL A 34 14.46 20.51 15.20
C VAL A 34 13.73 21.04 16.44
N LYS A 35 12.46 20.65 16.64
CA LYS A 35 11.60 21.12 17.74
C LYS A 35 11.66 20.20 18.96
N CYS A 36 11.21 18.94 18.81
CA CYS A 36 11.09 18.01 19.93
C CYS A 36 12.28 17.06 20.11
N ARG A 37 13.35 17.22 19.30
CA ARG A 37 14.58 16.41 19.36
C ARG A 37 14.40 14.90 19.17
N SER A 38 13.21 14.47 18.76
CA SER A 38 12.92 13.07 18.47
C SER A 38 13.71 12.60 17.26
N ARG A 39 14.24 11.38 17.33
CA ARG A 39 15.14 10.80 16.32
C ARG A 39 14.53 9.58 15.66
N PHE A 40 14.75 9.44 14.36
CA PHE A 40 14.31 8.33 13.53
C PHE A 40 15.47 7.80 12.70
N PRO A 41 15.63 6.47 12.53
CA PRO A 41 16.76 5.92 11.81
C PRO A 41 16.51 5.93 10.31
N ILE A 42 17.59 6.10 9.55
CA ILE A 42 17.68 5.75 8.14
C ILE A 42 18.40 4.41 8.08
N ILE A 43 17.76 3.42 7.46
CA ILE A 43 18.31 2.06 7.29
C ILE A 43 18.21 1.73 5.81
N LYS A 44 19.35 1.42 5.18
CA LYS A 44 19.44 1.14 3.73
C LYS A 44 18.84 2.25 2.84
N GLY A 45 19.08 3.51 3.21
CA GLY A 45 18.69 4.71 2.51
C GLY A 45 17.23 5.12 2.74
N ILE A 46 16.48 4.36 3.55
CA ILE A 46 15.05 4.58 3.77
C ILE A 46 14.81 5.08 5.21
N PRO A 47 14.20 6.27 5.38
CA PRO A 47 13.72 6.75 6.68
C PRO A 47 12.69 5.80 7.30
N ARG A 48 12.86 5.46 8.57
CA ARG A 48 11.92 4.62 9.34
C ARG A 48 11.18 5.46 10.38
N LEU A 49 10.06 6.06 9.97
CA LEU A 49 9.22 6.91 10.82
C LEU A 49 8.22 6.05 11.62
N LEU A 50 8.76 5.14 12.44
CA LEU A 50 8.01 4.18 13.25
C LEU A 50 8.17 4.48 14.75
N ARG A 51 7.30 3.89 15.59
CA ARG A 51 7.35 4.00 17.06
C ARG A 51 7.02 2.69 17.75
N GLY A 52 7.25 2.66 19.06
CA GLY A 52 6.80 1.58 19.93
C GLY A 52 7.23 0.22 19.39
N ASP A 53 6.30 -0.72 19.35
CA ASP A 53 6.56 -2.09 18.90
C ASP A 53 6.86 -2.18 17.39
N LEU A 54 6.34 -1.27 16.55
CA LEU A 54 6.69 -1.24 15.12
C LEU A 54 8.16 -0.91 14.89
N LEU A 55 8.73 -0.02 15.70
CA LEU A 55 10.15 0.31 15.63
C LEU A 55 11.02 -0.82 16.18
N LYS A 56 10.56 -1.56 17.20
CA LYS A 56 11.24 -2.77 17.69
C LYS A 56 11.23 -3.90 16.68
N ASN A 57 10.13 -4.09 15.97
CA ASN A 57 10.07 -5.04 14.85
C ASN A 57 11.05 -4.66 13.76
N CYS A 58 11.17 -3.36 13.45
CA CYS A 58 12.15 -2.83 12.52
C CYS A 58 13.57 -3.19 12.96
N TYR A 59 13.92 -2.96 14.23
CA TYR A 59 15.21 -3.39 14.79
C TYR A 59 15.45 -4.89 14.61
N SER A 60 14.47 -5.71 14.98
CA SER A 60 14.58 -7.18 14.94
C SER A 60 14.78 -7.68 13.50
N PHE A 61 14.05 -7.10 12.55
CA PHE A 61 14.16 -7.45 11.13
C PHE A 61 15.50 -7.05 10.52
N TYR A 62 16.07 -5.91 10.95
CA TYR A 62 17.36 -5.40 10.45
C TYR A 62 18.52 -5.67 11.42
N TYR A 63 18.40 -6.61 12.34
CA TYR A 63 19.37 -6.79 13.44
C TYR A 63 20.80 -6.95 12.92
N ASP A 64 21.02 -7.84 11.95
CA ASP A 64 22.35 -8.09 11.39
C ASP A 64 22.95 -6.84 10.73
N TYR A 65 22.12 -6.00 10.10
CA TYR A 65 22.59 -4.76 9.48
C TYR A 65 22.88 -3.68 10.54
N VAL A 66 21.96 -3.52 11.50
CA VAL A 66 22.02 -2.46 12.51
C VAL A 66 23.13 -2.72 13.55
N SER A 67 23.30 -3.96 13.99
CA SER A 67 24.28 -4.34 15.02
C SER A 67 25.72 -4.03 14.60
N ASN A 68 26.01 -4.12 13.31
CA ASN A 68 27.31 -3.78 12.72
C ASN A 68 27.54 -2.27 12.55
N ILE A 69 26.53 -1.43 12.78
CA ILE A 69 26.63 0.04 12.63
C ILE A 69 26.50 0.69 14.00
N SER A 70 27.63 1.10 14.58
CA SER A 70 27.70 1.69 15.93
C SER A 70 26.65 2.79 16.18
N LEU A 71 26.44 3.68 15.20
CA LEU A 71 25.43 4.75 15.29
C LEU A 71 24.01 4.20 15.51
N LEU A 72 23.60 3.21 14.71
CA LEU A 72 22.25 2.65 14.75
C LEU A 72 22.10 1.70 15.94
N ASN A 73 23.10 0.87 16.24
CA ASN A 73 23.09 -0.01 17.41
C ASN A 73 22.87 0.80 18.70
N ASN A 74 23.63 1.89 18.88
CA ASN A 74 23.47 2.80 20.02
C ASN A 74 22.10 3.47 20.07
N TYR A 75 21.50 3.78 18.91
CA TYR A 75 20.15 4.34 18.84
C TYR A 75 19.11 3.33 19.33
N PHE A 76 19.16 2.09 18.85
CA PHE A 76 18.17 1.07 19.19
C PHE A 76 18.31 0.53 20.61
N GLN A 77 19.53 0.43 21.15
CA GLN A 77 19.73 0.07 22.56
C GLN A 77 19.03 1.05 23.51
N LYS A 78 19.01 2.35 23.20
CA LYS A 78 18.30 3.36 24.01
C LYS A 78 16.78 3.30 23.92
N ILE A 79 16.24 2.57 22.94
CA ILE A 79 14.79 2.48 22.65
C ILE A 79 14.18 1.17 23.18
N ALA A 80 15.01 0.15 23.40
CA ALA A 80 14.60 -1.17 23.87
C ALA A 80 13.81 -1.17 25.20
N ASP A 81 13.93 -0.11 26.00
CA ASP A 81 13.36 -0.05 27.36
C ASP A 81 11.89 0.37 27.47
N LYS A 82 11.24 0.82 26.39
CA LYS A 82 9.83 1.27 26.46
C LYS A 82 8.86 0.20 25.97
N LYS A 83 8.12 -0.45 26.88
CA LYS A 83 6.98 -1.31 26.56
C LYS A 83 5.74 -0.46 26.31
N GLU A 84 5.12 -0.60 25.14
CA GLU A 84 3.84 0.03 24.83
C GLU A 84 2.96 -1.02 24.16
N LYS A 85 2.03 -1.64 24.90
CA LYS A 85 1.21 -2.75 24.39
C LYS A 85 -0.26 -2.33 24.34
N SER A 86 -0.68 -1.75 23.21
CA SER A 86 -2.10 -1.61 22.88
C SER A 86 -2.56 -2.71 21.92
N LYS A 87 -3.86 -3.08 21.95
CA LYS A 87 -4.47 -4.04 21.01
C LYS A 87 -4.25 -3.62 19.55
N ILE A 88 -4.29 -2.31 19.28
CA ILE A 88 -4.10 -1.71 17.96
C ILE A 88 -2.67 -1.92 17.47
N GLU A 89 -1.66 -1.70 18.32
CA GLU A 89 -0.25 -1.91 17.95
C GLU A 89 0.04 -3.39 17.64
N ARG A 90 -0.57 -4.33 18.37
CA ARG A 90 -0.48 -5.76 18.05
C ARG A 90 -1.05 -6.07 16.66
N GLN A 91 -2.16 -5.44 16.28
CA GLN A 91 -2.76 -5.63 14.97
C GLN A 91 -1.89 -5.06 13.86
N LYS A 92 -1.36 -3.83 14.03
CA LYS A 92 -0.41 -3.22 13.09
C LYS A 92 0.87 -4.05 12.93
N SER A 93 1.39 -4.61 14.02
CA SER A 93 2.54 -5.53 13.99
C SER A 93 2.27 -6.77 13.14
N LYS A 94 1.07 -7.36 13.24
CA LYS A 94 0.69 -8.50 12.39
C LYS A 94 0.61 -8.09 10.92
N THR A 95 -0.06 -6.97 10.63
CA THR A 95 -0.12 -6.37 9.29
C THR A 95 1.28 -6.16 8.71
N GLN A 96 2.19 -5.56 9.48
CA GLN A 96 3.59 -5.31 9.09
C GLN A 96 4.32 -6.60 8.68
N GLN A 97 4.17 -7.67 9.47
CA GLN A 97 4.82 -8.96 9.21
C GLN A 97 4.22 -9.67 8.01
N GLN A 98 2.89 -9.70 7.89
CA GLN A 98 2.19 -10.42 6.83
C GLN A 98 2.44 -9.81 5.46
N PHE A 99 2.20 -8.49 5.30
CA PHE A 99 2.47 -7.82 4.02
C PHE A 99 3.98 -7.78 3.72
N GLY A 100 4.84 -7.73 4.75
CA GLY A 100 6.28 -7.87 4.56
C GLY A 100 6.67 -9.22 3.96
N TYR A 101 6.08 -10.31 4.44
CA TYR A 101 6.28 -11.66 3.89
C TYR A 101 5.69 -11.80 2.49
N GLU A 102 4.44 -11.35 2.30
CA GLU A 102 3.72 -11.41 1.03
C GLU A 102 4.57 -10.78 -0.07
N TRP A 103 4.93 -9.51 0.08
CA TRP A 103 5.67 -8.81 -0.96
C TRP A 103 7.07 -9.40 -1.16
N HIS A 104 7.68 -10.03 -0.16
CA HIS A 104 8.94 -10.75 -0.31
C HIS A 104 8.81 -11.95 -1.25
N ILE A 105 7.78 -12.78 -1.08
CA ILE A 105 7.50 -13.93 -1.94
C ILE A 105 7.11 -13.46 -3.35
N TRP A 106 6.29 -12.43 -3.42
CA TRP A 106 5.68 -11.95 -4.66
C TRP A 106 6.44 -10.79 -5.32
N LYS A 107 7.71 -10.57 -4.96
CA LYS A 107 8.58 -9.49 -5.48
C LYS A 107 8.78 -9.54 -7.00
N LYS A 108 8.61 -10.72 -7.60
CA LYS A 108 8.74 -11.00 -9.04
C LYS A 108 7.40 -11.26 -9.74
N LEU A 109 6.25 -10.98 -9.10
CA LEU A 109 4.99 -11.05 -9.81
C LEU A 109 5.10 -10.21 -11.10
N PRO A 110 4.88 -10.81 -12.28
CA PRO A 110 4.89 -10.07 -13.53
C PRO A 110 4.00 -8.83 -13.46
N ASP A 111 4.39 -7.77 -14.16
CA ASP A 111 3.52 -6.59 -14.30
C ASP A 111 2.40 -6.96 -15.29
N PHE A 112 1.30 -7.51 -14.76
CA PHE A 112 0.23 -8.13 -15.56
C PHE A 112 -0.66 -7.14 -16.32
N ALA A 113 -0.57 -5.85 -15.97
CA ALA A 113 -1.13 -4.75 -16.74
C ALA A 113 -0.01 -3.70 -16.86
N GLU A 114 0.38 -3.35 -18.08
CA GLU A 114 1.49 -2.43 -18.35
C GLU A 114 1.35 -1.11 -17.58
N ASN A 115 0.11 -0.65 -17.32
CA ASN A 115 -0.16 0.58 -16.58
C ASN A 115 -1.39 0.51 -15.64
N HIS A 116 -1.46 -0.50 -14.75
CA HIS A 116 -2.53 -0.62 -13.74
C HIS A 116 -2.85 0.70 -13.01
N PHE A 117 -1.82 1.47 -12.63
CA PHE A 117 -1.98 2.81 -12.06
C PHE A 117 -2.87 3.73 -12.91
N LEU A 118 -2.57 3.89 -14.22
CA LEU A 118 -3.30 4.81 -15.11
C LEU A 118 -4.77 4.38 -15.30
N GLU A 119 -5.03 3.07 -15.34
CA GLU A 119 -6.39 2.52 -15.43
C GLU A 119 -7.24 2.85 -14.20
N ILE A 120 -6.66 2.67 -13.02
CA ILE A 120 -7.36 2.94 -11.75
C ILE A 120 -7.58 4.44 -11.55
N VAL A 121 -6.63 5.29 -11.93
CA VAL A 121 -6.79 6.74 -11.78
C VAL A 121 -7.62 7.39 -12.90
N ASP A 122 -7.76 6.75 -14.07
CA ASP A 122 -8.52 7.27 -15.21
C ASP A 122 -7.98 8.60 -15.75
N LYS A 123 -6.66 8.67 -15.88
CA LYS A 123 -5.93 9.85 -16.35
C LYS A 123 -4.75 9.44 -17.20
N ASP A 124 -4.47 10.25 -18.20
CA ASP A 124 -3.29 10.09 -19.04
C ASP A 124 -2.03 10.62 -18.34
N THR A 125 -0.87 10.26 -18.89
CA THR A 125 0.43 10.60 -18.31
C THR A 125 0.63 12.12 -18.22
N GLU A 126 0.16 12.87 -19.20
CA GLU A 126 0.21 14.33 -19.29
C GLU A 126 -0.43 15.01 -18.07
N PHE A 127 -1.47 14.39 -17.51
CA PHE A 127 -2.10 14.90 -16.30
C PHE A 127 -1.13 14.91 -15.11
N PHE A 128 -0.17 14.00 -15.05
CA PHE A 128 0.72 13.83 -13.90
C PHE A 128 2.08 14.52 -14.05
N GLN A 129 2.45 14.96 -15.26
CA GLN A 129 3.75 15.55 -15.52
C GLN A 129 4.07 16.71 -14.57
N GLY A 130 5.25 16.67 -13.95
CA GLY A 130 5.71 17.72 -13.04
C GLY A 130 5.06 17.72 -11.64
N LYS A 131 4.11 16.82 -11.37
CA LYS A 131 3.37 16.80 -10.10
C LYS A 131 4.08 16.01 -9.01
N THR A 132 3.78 16.37 -7.77
CA THR A 132 4.16 15.60 -6.57
C THR A 132 3.01 14.70 -6.12
N GLY A 133 3.24 13.38 -6.13
CA GLY A 133 2.25 12.37 -5.76
C GLY A 133 2.63 11.56 -4.51
N TRP A 134 1.65 10.92 -3.88
CA TRP A 134 1.86 9.98 -2.77
C TRP A 134 1.11 8.66 -2.94
N ASP A 135 1.85 7.57 -2.77
CA ASP A 135 1.35 6.21 -2.57
C ASP A 135 1.50 5.81 -1.09
N PRO A 136 0.42 5.81 -0.29
CA PRO A 136 0.45 5.57 1.16
C PRO A 136 0.71 4.12 1.60
N ALA A 137 0.64 3.15 0.68
CA ALA A 137 0.88 1.73 0.96
C ALA A 137 1.44 1.05 -0.29
N VAL A 138 2.72 1.29 -0.57
CA VAL A 138 3.37 0.97 -1.85
C VAL A 138 3.47 -0.51 -2.15
N GLY A 139 3.40 -1.38 -1.14
CA GLY A 139 3.63 -2.81 -1.30
C GLY A 139 4.96 -3.10 -2.03
N ASN A 140 4.90 -3.88 -3.11
CA ASN A 140 6.09 -4.17 -3.93
C ASN A 140 6.56 -3.02 -4.85
N GLY A 141 5.85 -1.89 -4.87
CA GLY A 141 6.19 -0.69 -5.63
C GLY A 141 5.82 -0.72 -7.12
N ARG A 142 4.92 -1.60 -7.56
CA ARG A 142 4.45 -1.65 -8.96
C ARG A 142 3.79 -0.33 -9.37
N ASP A 143 2.76 0.06 -8.64
CA ASP A 143 1.96 1.24 -8.97
C ASP A 143 2.77 2.53 -8.74
N LEU A 144 3.63 2.55 -7.71
CA LEU A 144 4.63 3.60 -7.50
C LEU A 144 5.57 3.78 -8.70
N LEU A 145 6.11 2.70 -9.29
CA LEU A 145 6.99 2.78 -10.46
C LEU A 145 6.26 3.31 -11.69
N ASN A 146 5.01 2.92 -11.90
CA ASN A 146 4.23 3.42 -13.04
C ASN A 146 3.85 4.89 -12.84
N ALA A 147 3.47 5.29 -11.62
CA ALA A 147 3.25 6.68 -11.27
C ALA A 147 4.53 7.53 -11.41
N SER A 148 5.70 6.99 -11.05
CA SER A 148 6.97 7.71 -11.18
C SER A 148 7.34 8.00 -12.63
N LYS A 149 7.03 7.08 -13.54
CA LYS A 149 7.17 7.32 -14.99
C LYS A 149 6.19 8.40 -15.44
N ALA A 150 4.94 8.34 -14.97
CA ALA A 150 3.90 9.29 -15.37
C ALA A 150 4.19 10.73 -14.94
N VAL A 151 4.69 10.95 -13.72
CA VAL A 151 5.06 12.31 -13.27
C VAL A 151 6.30 12.86 -13.97
N GLY A 152 7.10 11.99 -14.59
CA GLY A 152 8.31 12.37 -15.32
C GLY A 152 9.41 12.96 -14.43
N ARG A 153 10.49 13.44 -15.07
CA ARG A 153 11.69 13.96 -14.37
C ARG A 153 11.43 15.24 -13.56
N GLY A 154 10.42 16.02 -13.94
CA GLY A 154 10.05 17.25 -13.23
C GLY A 154 9.11 17.04 -12.04
N GLY A 155 8.55 15.83 -11.89
CA GLY A 155 7.67 15.47 -10.78
C GLY A 155 8.38 14.64 -9.73
N GLN A 156 7.65 14.29 -8.67
CA GLN A 156 8.17 13.54 -7.52
C GLN A 156 7.11 12.54 -7.05
N MET A 157 7.48 11.28 -6.83
CA MET A 157 6.63 10.30 -6.16
C MET A 157 7.16 10.00 -4.77
N ILE A 158 6.30 10.13 -3.77
CA ILE A 158 6.55 9.65 -2.42
C ILE A 158 5.83 8.32 -2.28
N GLY A 159 6.54 7.31 -1.80
CA GLY A 159 6.01 6.01 -1.49
C GLY A 159 6.19 5.70 0.00
N SER A 160 5.14 5.25 0.67
CA SER A 160 5.25 4.75 2.04
C SER A 160 4.61 3.38 2.23
N ASP A 161 5.14 2.60 3.16
CA ASP A 161 4.49 1.38 3.63
C ASP A 161 4.83 1.15 5.11
N LEU A 162 3.93 0.50 5.83
CA LEU A 162 4.17 0.08 7.21
C LEU A 162 5.17 -1.09 7.26
N SER A 163 5.04 -2.01 6.30
CA SER A 163 5.78 -3.27 6.20
C SER A 163 7.20 -3.08 5.68
N PHE A 164 7.96 -4.18 5.67
CA PHE A 164 9.29 -4.23 5.08
C PHE A 164 9.27 -4.26 3.54
N ALA A 165 8.09 -4.20 2.93
CA ALA A 165 7.93 -4.11 1.47
C ALA A 165 8.56 -2.84 0.87
N VAL A 166 8.77 -1.80 1.69
CA VAL A 166 9.57 -0.62 1.34
C VAL A 166 10.93 -0.94 0.73
N ASP A 167 11.62 -1.99 1.17
CA ASP A 167 12.93 -2.38 0.60
C ASP A 167 12.77 -2.97 -0.81
N ILE A 168 11.65 -3.65 -1.06
CA ILE A 168 11.28 -4.25 -2.35
C ILE A 168 10.88 -3.14 -3.33
N ALA A 169 10.03 -2.22 -2.88
CA ALA A 169 9.66 -1.04 -3.64
C ALA A 169 10.90 -0.19 -3.99
N ALA A 170 11.85 -0.02 -3.05
CA ALA A 170 13.09 0.73 -3.28
C ALA A 170 13.99 0.07 -4.31
N LYS A 171 14.15 -1.25 -4.23
CA LYS A 171 14.87 -2.00 -5.26
C LYS A 171 14.20 -1.91 -6.62
N ARG A 172 12.86 -2.01 -6.69
CA ARG A 172 12.11 -1.89 -7.93
C ARG A 172 12.24 -0.50 -8.55
N CYS A 173 12.20 0.55 -7.72
CA CYS A 173 12.29 1.93 -8.14
C CYS A 173 13.74 2.47 -8.19
N GLN A 174 14.77 1.63 -8.04
CA GLN A 174 16.16 2.10 -7.86
C GLN A 174 16.71 2.94 -9.03
N LYS A 175 16.13 2.81 -10.23
CA LYS A 175 16.48 3.60 -11.43
C LYS A 175 15.72 4.93 -11.52
N GLN A 176 14.78 5.19 -10.62
CA GLN A 176 13.91 6.36 -10.61
C GLN A 176 14.45 7.39 -9.61
N ASN A 177 15.06 8.46 -10.13
CA ASN A 177 15.61 9.53 -9.29
C ASN A 177 14.53 10.43 -8.66
N ASN A 178 13.29 10.34 -9.17
CA ASN A 178 12.13 11.08 -8.70
C ASN A 178 11.30 10.32 -7.64
N VAL A 179 11.78 9.18 -7.14
CA VAL A 179 11.07 8.38 -6.12
C VAL A 179 11.74 8.52 -4.75
N ILE A 180 10.94 8.84 -3.74
CA ILE A 180 11.30 8.81 -2.32
C ILE A 180 10.51 7.69 -1.67
N ILE A 181 11.17 6.84 -0.87
CA ILE A 181 10.48 5.79 -0.11
C ILE A 181 10.71 6.01 1.38
N ILE A 182 9.65 5.80 2.17
CA ILE A 182 9.62 6.00 3.62
C ILE A 182 8.93 4.79 4.26
N GLN A 183 9.46 4.24 5.34
CA GLN A 183 8.70 3.28 6.15
C GLN A 183 7.90 4.05 7.21
N ALA A 184 6.58 4.00 7.12
CA ALA A 184 5.68 4.70 8.03
C ALA A 184 4.30 4.02 8.07
N ASP A 185 3.61 4.15 9.20
CA ASP A 185 2.19 3.82 9.30
C ASP A 185 1.36 4.90 8.59
N LEU A 186 0.44 4.49 7.71
CA LEU A 186 -0.50 5.36 7.00
C LEU A 186 -1.28 6.28 7.94
N TYR A 187 -1.56 5.82 9.17
CA TYR A 187 -2.25 6.62 10.19
C TYR A 187 -1.36 7.65 10.89
N THR A 188 -0.09 7.74 10.51
CA THR A 188 0.87 8.68 11.09
C THR A 188 0.97 9.95 10.25
N GLU A 189 0.91 11.10 10.91
CA GLU A 189 1.04 12.42 10.28
C GLU A 189 2.51 12.74 9.98
N PHE A 190 3.06 12.17 8.90
CA PHE A 190 4.45 12.39 8.49
C PHE A 190 4.62 13.28 7.26
N LEU A 191 3.55 13.67 6.56
CA LEU A 191 3.57 14.63 5.46
C LEU A 191 2.86 15.92 5.83
N LYS A 192 3.26 17.05 5.26
CA LYS A 192 2.58 18.35 5.43
C LYS A 192 1.18 18.29 4.81
N ASP A 193 0.19 18.89 5.47
CA ASP A 193 -1.14 19.05 4.88
C ASP A 193 -1.06 19.92 3.62
N LYS A 194 -1.94 19.64 2.64
CA LYS A 194 -2.05 20.41 1.39
C LYS A 194 -0.71 20.62 0.68
N SER A 195 0.14 19.59 0.65
CA SER A 195 1.49 19.64 0.06
C SER A 195 1.61 18.84 -1.23
N LEU A 196 0.64 17.98 -1.53
CA LEU A 196 0.68 17.06 -2.68
C LEU A 196 -0.29 17.50 -3.77
N ASP A 197 0.09 17.27 -5.02
CA ASP A 197 -0.80 17.51 -6.17
C ASP A 197 -1.75 16.33 -6.38
N PHE A 198 -1.35 15.13 -5.95
CA PHE A 198 -2.24 13.97 -5.94
C PHE A 198 -1.83 12.90 -4.92
N ALA A 199 -2.76 11.99 -4.62
CA ALA A 199 -2.47 10.75 -3.92
C ALA A 199 -3.42 9.64 -4.40
N TYR A 200 -3.10 8.37 -4.10
CA TYR A 200 -3.98 7.26 -4.42
C TYR A 200 -3.92 6.12 -3.41
N LEU A 201 -5.02 5.37 -3.25
CA LEU A 201 -5.10 4.16 -2.43
C LEU A 201 -5.53 2.96 -3.29
N ILE A 202 -4.56 2.27 -3.89
CA ILE A 202 -4.81 1.13 -4.77
C ILE A 202 -4.63 -0.17 -4.00
N GLY A 203 -5.70 -0.95 -3.82
CA GLY A 203 -5.66 -2.23 -3.11
C GLY A 203 -5.40 -2.10 -1.60
N VAL A 204 -5.71 -0.96 -0.97
CA VAL A 204 -5.34 -0.69 0.43
C VAL A 204 -6.53 -0.74 1.38
N ILE A 205 -7.61 -0.04 1.03
CA ILE A 205 -8.67 0.37 1.96
C ILE A 205 -9.35 -0.82 2.64
N GLN A 206 -9.53 -1.92 1.91
CA GLN A 206 -10.13 -3.16 2.42
C GLN A 206 -9.32 -3.86 3.52
N HIS A 207 -8.02 -3.57 3.64
CA HIS A 207 -7.15 -4.16 4.65
C HIS A 207 -6.92 -3.25 5.87
N LEU A 208 -7.57 -2.09 5.90
CA LEU A 208 -7.37 -1.08 6.93
C LEU A 208 -8.36 -1.21 8.10
N PRO A 209 -7.91 -0.99 9.35
CA PRO A 209 -8.78 -1.01 10.54
C PRO A 209 -9.75 0.17 10.60
N TYR A 210 -9.36 1.32 10.03
CA TYR A 210 -10.17 2.54 10.01
C TYR A 210 -10.21 3.14 8.59
N PRO A 211 -10.98 2.53 7.66
CA PRO A 211 -11.04 2.92 6.25
C PRO A 211 -11.36 4.40 6.04
N LYS A 212 -12.44 4.89 6.67
CA LYS A 212 -12.87 6.30 6.59
C LYS A 212 -11.77 7.27 7.05
N LYS A 213 -11.14 6.97 8.19
CA LYS A 213 -10.06 7.81 8.75
C LYS A 213 -8.85 7.85 7.81
N ALA A 214 -8.51 6.73 7.19
CA ALA A 214 -7.42 6.66 6.21
C ALA A 214 -7.74 7.50 4.97
N VAL A 215 -8.96 7.39 4.44
CA VAL A 215 -9.43 8.18 3.30
C VAL A 215 -9.36 9.67 3.61
N GLU A 216 -9.82 10.10 4.79
CA GLU A 216 -9.76 11.49 5.25
C GLU A 216 -8.32 11.99 5.46
N LEU A 217 -7.44 11.18 6.05
CA LEU A 217 -6.03 11.52 6.29
C LEU A 217 -5.30 11.81 4.98
N VAL A 218 -5.43 10.91 4.00
CA VAL A 218 -4.78 11.07 2.69
C VAL A 218 -5.35 12.28 1.97
N TYR A 219 -6.67 12.48 2.03
CA TYR A 219 -7.33 13.65 1.46
C TYR A 219 -6.73 14.98 1.97
N ARG A 220 -6.45 15.09 3.29
CA ARG A 220 -5.87 16.32 3.87
C ARG A 220 -4.48 16.67 3.35
N LYS A 221 -3.73 15.69 2.82
CA LYS A 221 -2.39 15.93 2.27
C LYS A 221 -2.41 16.56 0.90
N ILE A 222 -3.55 16.52 0.22
CA ILE A 222 -3.71 16.97 -1.16
C ILE A 222 -4.07 18.46 -1.18
N LYS A 223 -3.42 19.22 -2.06
CA LYS A 223 -3.69 20.64 -2.33
C LYS A 223 -5.10 20.81 -2.87
N LYS A 224 -5.62 22.04 -2.75
CA LYS A 224 -6.76 22.44 -3.56
C LYS A 224 -6.40 22.36 -5.05
N GLY A 225 -7.34 21.96 -5.90
CA GLY A 225 -7.07 21.61 -7.30
C GLY A 225 -6.42 20.23 -7.50
N GLY A 226 -5.97 19.57 -6.43
CA GLY A 226 -5.31 18.27 -6.50
C GLY A 226 -6.27 17.10 -6.74
N PHE A 227 -5.69 15.94 -7.04
CA PHE A 227 -6.41 14.74 -7.45
C PHE A 227 -6.31 13.61 -6.42
N TYR A 228 -7.39 12.85 -6.24
CA TYR A 228 -7.42 11.72 -5.33
C TYR A 228 -8.14 10.54 -5.97
N ALA A 229 -7.58 9.34 -5.85
CA ALA A 229 -8.21 8.09 -6.25
C ALA A 229 -8.10 7.01 -5.17
N GLY A 230 -9.03 6.07 -5.17
CA GLY A 230 -8.97 4.90 -4.31
C GLY A 230 -9.82 3.75 -4.84
N THR A 231 -9.44 2.55 -4.44
CA THR A 231 -10.14 1.29 -4.77
C THR A 231 -10.49 0.57 -3.48
N VAL A 232 -11.60 -0.15 -3.51
CA VAL A 232 -12.03 -1.05 -2.44
C VAL A 232 -12.50 -2.37 -3.03
N TYR A 233 -12.50 -3.44 -2.24
CA TYR A 233 -13.29 -4.62 -2.59
C TYR A 233 -14.77 -4.32 -2.39
N THR A 234 -15.58 -4.60 -3.40
CA THR A 234 -17.03 -4.39 -3.35
C THR A 234 -17.75 -5.57 -2.75
N LYS A 235 -18.91 -5.33 -2.13
CA LYS A 235 -19.81 -6.42 -1.76
C LYS A 235 -20.25 -7.17 -3.02
N PRO A 236 -20.37 -8.51 -2.94
CA PRO A 236 -20.78 -9.31 -4.09
C PRO A 236 -22.15 -8.86 -4.60
N ASN A 237 -22.29 -8.73 -5.91
CA ASN A 237 -23.52 -8.31 -6.60
C ASN A 237 -24.37 -9.50 -7.07
N SER A 238 -23.88 -10.74 -6.92
CA SER A 238 -24.59 -11.96 -7.32
C SER A 238 -24.48 -13.08 -6.29
N PHE A 239 -25.42 -14.03 -6.34
CA PHE A 239 -25.48 -15.17 -5.42
C PHE A 239 -24.19 -16.00 -5.45
N LEU A 240 -23.65 -16.26 -6.64
CA LEU A 240 -22.45 -17.09 -6.79
C LEU A 240 -21.19 -16.39 -6.25
N MET A 241 -21.06 -15.07 -6.49
CA MET A 241 -20.00 -14.28 -5.84
C MET A 241 -20.17 -14.23 -4.33
N SER A 242 -21.41 -14.19 -3.84
CA SER A 242 -21.69 -14.25 -2.41
C SER A 242 -21.26 -15.59 -1.81
N LEU A 243 -21.51 -16.70 -2.50
CA LEU A 243 -21.04 -18.03 -2.09
C LEU A 243 -19.51 -18.10 -2.05
N LEU A 244 -18.82 -17.54 -3.06
CA LEU A 244 -17.36 -17.48 -3.09
C LEU A 244 -16.78 -16.65 -1.94
N VAL A 245 -17.33 -15.47 -1.68
CA VAL A 245 -16.91 -14.62 -0.55
C VAL A 245 -17.15 -15.34 0.78
N ASN A 246 -18.30 -16.00 0.97
CA ASN A 246 -18.58 -16.79 2.16
C ASN A 246 -17.61 -17.96 2.32
N PHE A 247 -17.25 -18.63 1.23
CA PHE A 247 -16.25 -19.69 1.24
C PHE A 247 -14.86 -19.17 1.62
N ILE A 248 -14.43 -18.03 1.06
CA ILE A 248 -13.19 -17.35 1.46
C ILE A 248 -13.23 -17.01 2.96
N MET A 249 -14.33 -16.46 3.45
CA MET A 249 -14.50 -16.11 4.87
C MET A 249 -14.45 -17.34 5.79
N PHE A 250 -15.02 -18.45 5.36
CA PHE A 250 -14.91 -19.74 6.07
C PHE A 250 -13.46 -20.24 6.11
N LEU A 251 -12.75 -20.24 4.98
CA LEU A 251 -11.33 -20.64 4.94
C LEU A 251 -10.47 -19.74 5.85
N ARG A 252 -10.74 -18.43 5.86
CA ARG A 252 -10.04 -17.46 6.71
C ARG A 252 -10.13 -17.78 8.19
N PHE A 253 -11.24 -18.38 8.66
CA PHE A 253 -11.38 -18.81 10.05
C PHE A 253 -10.22 -19.74 10.47
N PHE A 254 -9.73 -20.57 9.54
CA PHE A 254 -8.60 -21.47 9.78
C PHE A 254 -7.27 -20.84 9.37
N THR A 255 -7.18 -20.22 8.19
CA THR A 255 -5.90 -19.76 7.63
C THR A 255 -5.27 -18.63 8.43
N LEU A 256 -6.04 -17.81 9.15
CA LEU A 256 -5.51 -16.75 10.02
C LEU A 256 -4.69 -17.26 11.22
N HIS A 257 -4.79 -18.56 11.52
CA HIS A 257 -4.04 -19.22 12.58
C HIS A 257 -2.88 -20.08 12.06
N LEU A 258 -2.75 -20.23 10.74
CA LEU A 258 -1.70 -21.04 10.13
C LEU A 258 -0.44 -20.23 9.83
N PRO A 259 0.75 -20.86 9.81
CA PRO A 259 1.96 -20.23 9.30
C PRO A 259 1.83 -19.82 7.82
N LEU A 260 2.36 -18.66 7.45
CA LEU A 260 2.25 -18.11 6.09
C LEU A 260 2.75 -19.05 4.97
N PRO A 261 3.83 -19.85 5.13
CA PRO A 261 4.22 -20.83 4.11
C PRO A 261 3.18 -21.92 3.84
N VAL A 262 2.40 -22.30 4.87
CA VAL A 262 1.31 -23.27 4.73
C VAL A 262 0.16 -22.63 3.95
N VAL A 263 -0.23 -21.40 4.32
CA VAL A 263 -1.28 -20.67 3.59
C VAL A 263 -0.86 -20.43 2.14
N LEU A 264 0.41 -20.15 1.86
CA LEU A 264 0.93 -20.03 0.49
C LEU A 264 0.73 -21.31 -0.32
N THR A 265 0.94 -22.47 0.29
CA THR A 265 0.71 -23.77 -0.35
C THR A 265 -0.78 -23.98 -0.63
N ILE A 266 -1.64 -23.68 0.34
CA ILE A 266 -3.10 -23.73 0.18
C ILE A 266 -3.55 -22.80 -0.96
N SER A 267 -3.05 -21.56 -1.01
CA SER A 267 -3.37 -20.59 -2.06
C SER A 267 -2.97 -21.08 -3.46
N LYS A 268 -1.83 -21.76 -3.60
CA LYS A 268 -1.43 -22.38 -4.87
C LYS A 268 -2.36 -23.53 -5.28
N LEU A 269 -2.79 -24.36 -4.32
CA LEU A 269 -3.74 -25.44 -4.58
C LEU A 269 -5.11 -24.90 -5.00
N LEU A 270 -5.59 -23.83 -4.36
CA LEU A 270 -6.84 -23.15 -4.72
C LEU A 270 -6.74 -22.37 -6.04
N ALA A 271 -5.55 -21.90 -6.41
CA ALA A 271 -5.32 -21.27 -7.70
C ALA A 271 -5.43 -22.24 -8.87
N LEU A 272 -5.18 -23.54 -8.69
CA LEU A 272 -5.26 -24.54 -9.75
C LEU A 272 -6.66 -24.63 -10.39
N PRO A 273 -7.76 -24.83 -9.64
CA PRO A 273 -9.09 -24.83 -10.25
C PRO A 273 -9.45 -23.48 -10.88
N SER A 274 -9.05 -22.35 -10.28
CA SER A 274 -9.22 -21.03 -10.90
C SER A 274 -8.49 -20.94 -12.25
N TYR A 275 -7.24 -21.41 -12.31
CA TYR A 275 -6.40 -21.39 -13.49
C TYR A 275 -6.96 -22.28 -14.61
N LEU A 276 -7.41 -23.50 -14.26
CA LEU A 276 -8.05 -24.40 -15.22
C LEU A 276 -9.37 -23.83 -15.75
N PHE A 277 -10.14 -23.17 -14.89
CA PHE A 277 -11.39 -22.52 -15.28
C PHE A 277 -11.16 -21.40 -16.31
N PHE A 278 -10.15 -20.55 -16.12
CA PHE A 278 -9.81 -19.49 -17.08
C PHE A 278 -9.24 -20.00 -18.40
N LYS A 279 -8.78 -21.26 -18.46
CA LYS A 279 -8.33 -21.91 -19.70
C LYS A 279 -9.46 -22.55 -20.52
N LEU A 280 -10.69 -22.58 -20.00
CA LEU A 280 -11.82 -23.16 -20.75
C LEU A 280 -12.17 -22.32 -21.99
N PRO A 281 -12.67 -22.92 -23.09
CA PRO A 281 -13.03 -22.19 -24.29
C PRO A 281 -14.02 -21.05 -24.04
N HIS A 282 -13.70 -19.87 -24.58
CA HIS A 282 -14.41 -18.61 -24.35
C HIS A 282 -15.92 -18.65 -24.67
N GLY A 283 -16.37 -19.50 -25.61
CA GLY A 283 -17.79 -19.68 -25.93
C GLY A 283 -18.63 -20.34 -24.83
N ILE A 284 -17.99 -21.09 -23.93
CA ILE A 284 -18.61 -21.73 -22.76
C ILE A 284 -18.67 -20.74 -21.60
N LEU A 285 -17.58 -19.98 -21.40
CA LEU A 285 -17.44 -19.01 -20.30
C LEU A 285 -18.39 -17.81 -20.41
N LYS A 286 -18.65 -17.29 -21.62
CA LYS A 286 -19.61 -16.18 -21.85
C LYS A 286 -21.06 -16.51 -21.48
N LYS A 287 -21.42 -17.80 -21.40
CA LYS A 287 -22.75 -18.23 -20.96
C LYS A 287 -22.89 -18.25 -19.44
N SER A 288 -21.77 -18.14 -18.71
CA SER A 288 -21.77 -18.13 -17.25
C SER A 288 -22.03 -16.71 -16.74
N SER A 289 -23.10 -16.56 -15.95
CA SER A 289 -23.37 -15.32 -15.20
C SER A 289 -22.18 -14.94 -14.31
N TYR A 290 -21.45 -15.92 -13.77
CA TYR A 290 -20.25 -15.71 -12.96
C TYR A 290 -19.18 -14.87 -13.64
N ILE A 291 -18.84 -15.19 -14.89
CA ILE A 291 -17.77 -14.51 -15.63
C ILE A 291 -18.16 -13.08 -15.92
N ARG A 292 -19.41 -12.87 -16.36
CA ARG A 292 -19.95 -11.54 -16.59
C ARG A 292 -19.88 -10.73 -15.31
N ASP A 293 -20.38 -11.27 -14.19
CA ASP A 293 -20.40 -10.60 -12.88
C ASP A 293 -18.98 -10.32 -12.33
N MET A 294 -18.00 -11.17 -12.66
CA MET A 294 -16.59 -11.03 -12.24
C MET A 294 -15.83 -9.99 -13.05
N GLU A 295 -15.93 -10.03 -14.39
CA GLU A 295 -15.38 -9.00 -15.30
C GLU A 295 -15.95 -7.62 -14.99
N GLU A 296 -17.18 -7.62 -14.51
CA GLU A 296 -17.90 -6.48 -14.02
C GLU A 296 -17.37 -6.00 -12.65
N SER A 297 -17.32 -6.87 -11.64
CA SER A 297 -16.96 -6.50 -10.25
C SER A 297 -15.49 -6.14 -10.05
N TYR A 298 -14.60 -6.61 -10.91
CA TYR A 298 -13.15 -6.38 -10.83
C TYR A 298 -12.64 -5.74 -12.13
N PRO A 299 -12.57 -4.40 -12.20
CA PRO A 299 -12.16 -3.66 -13.40
C PRO A 299 -10.78 -4.03 -13.93
N THR A 300 -9.90 -4.53 -13.04
CA THR A 300 -8.56 -5.02 -13.33
C THR A 300 -8.55 -6.30 -14.19
N HIS A 301 -9.68 -7.01 -14.32
CA HIS A 301 -9.80 -8.15 -15.23
C HIS A 301 -10.07 -7.76 -16.68
N LYS A 302 -10.42 -6.49 -16.97
CA LYS A 302 -10.50 -6.01 -18.36
C LYS A 302 -9.11 -5.91 -19.01
N THR A 303 -8.06 -5.74 -18.22
CA THR A 303 -6.68 -5.51 -18.68
C THR A 303 -5.71 -6.62 -18.29
N GLN A 304 -5.99 -7.41 -17.25
CA GLN A 304 -5.39 -8.73 -17.12
C GLN A 304 -5.75 -9.53 -18.37
N LYS A 305 -4.73 -9.93 -19.15
CA LYS A 305 -4.92 -10.84 -20.28
C LYS A 305 -5.81 -12.00 -19.81
N ARG A 306 -6.79 -12.39 -20.64
CA ARG A 306 -7.82 -13.40 -20.34
C ARG A 306 -7.26 -14.76 -19.89
N GLU A 307 -5.95 -14.97 -20.04
CA GLU A 307 -5.19 -16.05 -19.45
C GLU A 307 -4.36 -15.50 -18.28
N PRO A 308 -4.95 -15.39 -17.07
CA PRO A 308 -4.20 -14.95 -15.90
C PRO A 308 -3.10 -15.95 -15.60
N ASP A 309 -1.92 -15.43 -15.30
CA ASP A 309 -0.80 -16.24 -14.85
C ASP A 309 -1.15 -16.97 -13.53
N PHE A 310 -0.69 -18.21 -13.41
CA PHE A 310 -0.97 -19.03 -12.24
C PHE A 310 -0.50 -18.37 -10.93
N MET A 311 0.64 -17.68 -10.96
CA MET A 311 1.19 -17.01 -9.78
C MET A 311 0.36 -15.77 -9.40
N LEU A 312 -0.29 -15.10 -10.35
CA LEU A 312 -1.26 -14.04 -10.05
C LEU A 312 -2.48 -14.59 -9.31
N LEU A 313 -3.03 -15.70 -9.79
CA LEU A 313 -4.18 -16.34 -9.13
C LEU A 313 -3.81 -16.83 -7.72
N ALA A 314 -2.63 -17.43 -7.56
CA ALA A 314 -2.12 -17.84 -6.26
C ALA A 314 -1.89 -16.65 -5.33
N HIS A 315 -1.41 -15.51 -5.84
CA HIS A 315 -1.31 -14.26 -5.09
C HIS A 315 -2.69 -13.77 -4.65
N ASN A 316 -3.68 -13.71 -5.55
CA ASN A 316 -5.03 -13.25 -5.20
C ASN A 316 -5.66 -14.12 -4.10
N TRP A 317 -5.51 -15.45 -4.17
CA TRP A 317 -5.92 -16.34 -3.08
C TRP A 317 -5.16 -16.06 -1.78
N PHE A 318 -3.85 -15.78 -1.85
CA PHE A 318 -3.05 -15.47 -0.67
C PHE A 318 -3.46 -14.16 0.00
N ASP A 319 -3.68 -13.11 -0.79
CA ASP A 319 -4.16 -11.79 -0.36
C ASP A 319 -5.59 -11.86 0.22
N HIS A 320 -6.42 -12.77 -0.26
CA HIS A 320 -7.73 -13.01 0.35
C HIS A 320 -7.68 -13.85 1.64
N LEU A 321 -6.65 -14.66 1.88
CA LEU A 321 -6.63 -15.61 3.00
C LEU A 321 -5.73 -15.20 4.18
N THR A 322 -4.81 -14.25 3.99
CA THR A 322 -3.78 -13.93 4.98
C THR A 322 -3.94 -12.62 5.75
N PRO A 323 -4.42 -11.49 5.18
CA PRO A 323 -4.44 -10.22 5.89
C PRO A 323 -5.33 -10.30 7.14
N PRO A 324 -5.04 -9.59 8.25
CA PRO A 324 -5.82 -9.71 9.47
C PRO A 324 -7.22 -9.11 9.33
N ILE A 325 -7.37 -8.20 8.37
CA ILE A 325 -8.59 -7.48 8.04
C ILE A 325 -8.83 -7.63 6.54
N ILE A 326 -10.07 -7.94 6.20
CA ILE A 326 -10.59 -7.81 4.85
C ILE A 326 -12.00 -7.22 4.95
N GLY A 327 -12.27 -6.18 4.18
CA GLY A 327 -13.55 -5.48 4.15
C GLY A 327 -14.12 -5.45 2.74
N PHE A 328 -15.42 -5.70 2.63
CA PHE A 328 -16.17 -5.58 1.38
C PHE A 328 -17.21 -4.47 1.54
N TYR A 329 -17.26 -3.53 0.60
CA TYR A 329 -18.05 -2.30 0.73
C TYR A 329 -19.12 -2.20 -0.36
N SER A 330 -20.32 -1.80 0.04
CA SER A 330 -21.35 -1.31 -0.88
C SER A 330 -21.04 0.11 -1.33
N ASP A 331 -21.63 0.53 -2.44
CA ASP A 331 -21.56 1.92 -2.91
C ASP A 331 -21.98 2.92 -1.82
N LYS A 332 -23.01 2.60 -1.03
CA LYS A 332 -23.44 3.43 0.11
C LYS A 332 -22.34 3.60 1.16
N GLU A 333 -21.61 2.54 1.49
CA GLU A 333 -20.49 2.60 2.44
C GLU A 333 -19.30 3.36 1.86
N ILE A 334 -19.02 3.23 0.57
CA ILE A 334 -17.99 4.01 -0.13
C ILE A 334 -18.36 5.50 -0.11
N LEU A 335 -19.60 5.83 -0.45
CA LEU A 335 -20.14 7.19 -0.42
C LEU A 335 -20.08 7.77 1.00
N ALA A 336 -20.33 6.97 2.05
CA ALA A 336 -20.19 7.41 3.43
C ALA A 336 -18.74 7.74 3.84
N MET A 337 -17.75 7.17 3.15
CA MET A 337 -16.32 7.51 3.33
C MET A 337 -15.94 8.80 2.60
N ILE A 338 -16.49 9.07 1.40
CA ILE A 338 -16.07 10.19 0.54
C ILE A 338 -16.96 11.43 0.61
N ASN A 339 -18.25 11.32 0.92
CA ASN A 339 -19.17 12.46 1.04
C ASN A 339 -18.75 13.50 2.10
N PRO A 340 -18.15 13.11 3.24
CA PRO A 340 -17.65 14.08 4.22
C PRO A 340 -16.45 14.91 3.73
N LEU A 341 -15.79 14.52 2.63
CA LEU A 341 -14.63 15.22 2.09
C LEU A 341 -15.07 16.53 1.42
N LYS A 342 -14.98 17.63 2.17
CA LYS A 342 -15.42 18.97 1.72
C LYS A 342 -14.76 19.35 0.40
N ASN A 343 -15.57 19.75 -0.59
CA ASN A 343 -15.12 20.19 -1.92
C ASN A 343 -14.52 19.10 -2.82
N PHE A 344 -14.68 17.82 -2.49
CA PHE A 344 -14.24 16.74 -3.36
C PHE A 344 -15.26 16.48 -4.48
N ARG A 345 -14.92 16.84 -5.72
CA ARG A 345 -15.71 16.47 -6.91
C ARG A 345 -15.28 15.09 -7.36
N TYR A 346 -16.05 14.07 -7.01
CA TYR A 346 -15.71 12.68 -7.27
C TYR A 346 -16.61 12.03 -8.33
N LYS A 347 -16.10 10.96 -8.91
CA LYS A 347 -16.84 9.93 -9.64
C LYS A 347 -16.66 8.62 -8.88
N LEU A 348 -17.76 7.90 -8.66
CA LEU A 348 -17.71 6.50 -8.24
C LEU A 348 -17.92 5.66 -9.50
N ARG A 349 -16.89 4.93 -9.89
CA ARG A 349 -16.93 3.98 -11.00
C ARG A 349 -17.22 2.60 -10.45
N TYR A 350 -17.74 1.77 -11.34
CA TYR A 350 -18.03 0.38 -11.04
C TYR A 350 -16.77 -0.39 -10.57
N GLY A 351 -16.97 -1.40 -9.73
CA GLY A 351 -15.88 -2.13 -9.07
C GLY A 351 -15.22 -1.38 -7.91
N GLY A 352 -15.93 -0.42 -7.30
CA GLY A 352 -15.50 0.22 -6.05
C GLY A 352 -14.36 1.22 -6.21
N ILE A 353 -14.25 1.86 -7.38
CA ILE A 353 -13.20 2.85 -7.66
C ILE A 353 -13.78 4.25 -7.51
N PHE A 354 -13.30 5.02 -6.54
CA PHE A 354 -13.58 6.46 -6.49
C PHE A 354 -12.39 7.25 -7.02
N SER A 355 -12.64 8.31 -7.76
CA SER A 355 -11.60 9.27 -8.12
C SER A 355 -12.17 10.67 -8.31
N GLY A 356 -11.35 11.70 -8.11
CA GLY A 356 -11.87 13.07 -8.18
C GLY A 356 -10.84 14.16 -7.95
N THR A 357 -11.29 15.40 -8.06
CA THR A 357 -10.48 16.60 -7.83
C THR A 357 -11.04 17.42 -6.68
N ILE A 358 -10.16 17.98 -5.87
CA ILE A 358 -10.52 18.94 -4.81
C ILE A 358 -10.74 20.30 -5.47
N LYS A 359 -11.89 20.96 -5.26
CA LYS A 359 -12.10 22.31 -5.83
C LYS A 359 -11.04 23.30 -5.31
N SER A 360 -10.59 24.19 -6.19
CA SER A 360 -9.68 25.32 -5.93
C SER A 360 -10.20 26.27 -4.86
#